data_AF-A0A399ZJP0-F1
#
_entry.id   AF-A0A399ZJP0-F1
#
_cell.length_a   1.000
_cell.length_b   1.000
_cell.length_c   1.000
_cell.angle_alpha   90.00
_cell.angle_beta   90.00
_cell.angle_gamma   90.00
#
_symmetry.space_group_name_H-M   'P 1'
#
loop_
_entity.id
_entity.type
_entity.pdbx_description
1 polymer ?
#
loop_
_entity_poly.entity_id
_entity_poly.type
_entity_poly.pdbx_seq_one_letter_code
_entity_poly.pdbx_strand_id
1 'polypeptide(L)'
;MKIARLIFYIEVLLSSYAAVMDLINPAEFVAEYTPHKVTGIPLEIIRWYGVQLVPLVYLEFTALWQKRDDRLAWVLGAFLIGDFLQILLTVNYMQAHPGTHWTFGFVFSLVVVVVLAVTRIYWLTHYRTQLTRSNPEGMRGF
;
A
#
# COMPACT_ATOMS: atom_id res chain seq x y z
N MET A 1 5.71 -18.11 -2.23
CA MET A 1 4.87 -17.36 -3.19
C MET A 1 3.36 -17.42 -2.91
N LYS A 2 2.75 -18.59 -2.61
CA LYS A 2 1.28 -18.69 -2.40
C LYS A 2 0.78 -17.79 -1.24
N ILE A 3 1.48 -17.80 -0.10
CA ILE A 3 1.13 -16.98 1.08
C ILE A 3 1.21 -15.49 0.75
N ALA A 4 2.30 -15.03 0.11
CA ALA A 4 2.44 -13.63 -0.30
C ALA A 4 1.32 -13.17 -1.26
N ARG A 5 0.95 -14.02 -2.23
CA ARG A 5 -0.21 -13.74 -3.10
C ARG A 5 -1.53 -13.66 -2.34
N LEU A 6 -1.74 -14.50 -1.32
CA LEU A 6 -2.90 -14.40 -0.45
C LEU A 6 -2.93 -13.06 0.29
N ILE A 7 -1.78 -12.61 0.81
CA ILE A 7 -1.64 -11.31 1.46
C ILE A 7 -2.02 -10.18 0.50
N PHE A 8 -1.57 -10.23 -0.76
CA PHE A 8 -1.94 -9.21 -1.77
C PHE A 8 -3.43 -9.26 -2.15
N TYR A 9 -4.07 -10.43 -2.13
CA TYR A 9 -5.54 -10.47 -2.26
C TYR A 9 -6.26 -9.82 -1.07
N ILE A 10 -5.72 -9.98 0.14
CA ILE A 10 -6.24 -9.30 1.34
C ILE A 10 -6.01 -7.79 1.23
N GLU A 11 -4.84 -7.37 0.73
CA GLU A 11 -4.52 -5.97 0.43
C GLU A 11 -5.54 -5.37 -0.54
N VAL A 12 -5.84 -6.03 -1.66
CA VAL A 12 -6.88 -5.58 -2.60
C VAL A 12 -8.21 -5.34 -1.89
N LEU A 13 -8.61 -6.22 -0.96
CA LEU A 13 -9.87 -6.05 -0.20
C LEU A 13 -9.80 -4.85 0.75
N LEU A 14 -8.72 -4.69 1.49
CA LEU A 14 -8.53 -3.57 2.43
C LEU A 14 -8.45 -2.23 1.70
N SER A 15 -7.72 -2.18 0.60
CA SER A 15 -7.59 -0.98 -0.25
C SER A 15 -8.90 -0.65 -0.97
N SER A 16 -9.69 -1.67 -1.36
CA SER A 16 -11.04 -1.46 -1.89
C SER A 16 -11.96 -0.86 -0.83
N TYR A 17 -11.92 -1.37 0.41
CA TYR A 17 -12.67 -0.82 1.53
C TYR A 17 -12.28 0.65 1.78
N ALA A 18 -10.98 0.94 1.89
CA ALA A 18 -10.47 2.29 2.07
C ALA A 18 -10.93 3.23 0.94
N ALA A 19 -10.82 2.80 -0.32
CA ALA A 19 -11.26 3.60 -1.47
C ALA A 19 -12.76 3.93 -1.41
N VAL A 20 -13.60 2.94 -1.06
CA VAL A 20 -15.05 3.15 -0.93
C VAL A 20 -15.35 4.11 0.21
N MET A 21 -14.69 3.94 1.36
CA MET A 21 -14.88 4.81 2.53
C MET A 21 -14.41 6.24 2.25
N ASP A 22 -13.26 6.44 1.63
CA ASP A 22 -12.77 7.74 1.20
C ASP A 22 -13.73 8.43 0.22
N LEU A 23 -14.35 7.67 -0.70
CA LEU A 23 -15.24 8.25 -1.71
C LEU A 23 -16.63 8.58 -1.16
N ILE A 24 -17.20 7.71 -0.32
CA ILE A 24 -18.59 7.81 0.13
C ILE A 24 -18.67 8.55 1.46
N ASN A 25 -17.84 8.15 2.43
CA ASN A 25 -17.89 8.64 3.80
C ASN A 25 -16.49 8.98 4.37
N PRO A 26 -15.78 9.96 3.77
CA PRO A 26 -14.41 10.28 4.18
C PRO A 26 -14.36 10.83 5.60
N ALA A 27 -15.42 11.48 6.08
CA ALA A 27 -15.40 12.11 7.41
C ALA A 27 -15.37 11.07 8.53
N GLU A 28 -16.18 10.03 8.43
CA GLU A 28 -16.18 8.93 9.39
C GLU A 28 -14.91 8.10 9.29
N PHE A 29 -14.44 7.83 8.08
CA PHE A 29 -13.22 7.05 7.88
C PHE A 29 -11.99 7.77 8.46
N VAL A 30 -11.86 9.08 8.25
CA VAL A 30 -10.76 9.87 8.81
C VAL A 30 -10.82 9.95 10.33
N ALA A 31 -12.01 9.92 10.92
CA ALA A 31 -12.18 9.89 12.37
C ALA A 31 -11.60 8.60 13.00
N GLU A 32 -11.41 7.53 12.23
CA GLU A 32 -10.69 6.33 12.68
C GLU A 32 -9.19 6.59 12.88
N TYR A 33 -8.63 7.62 12.24
CA TYR A 33 -7.19 7.94 12.24
C TYR A 33 -6.82 9.12 13.13
N THR A 34 -7.76 10.00 13.44
CA THR A 34 -7.51 11.20 14.25
C THR A 34 -8.70 11.56 15.12
N PRO A 35 -8.47 11.98 16.39
CA PRO A 35 -9.53 12.50 17.23
C PRO A 35 -10.01 13.89 16.79
N HIS A 36 -9.27 14.55 15.90
CA HIS A 36 -9.60 15.89 15.41
C HIS A 36 -10.58 15.82 14.27
N LYS A 37 -11.63 16.66 14.34
CA LYS A 37 -12.59 16.79 13.26
C LYS A 37 -11.91 17.40 12.02
N VAL A 38 -11.87 16.65 10.92
CA VAL A 38 -11.34 17.10 9.63
C VAL A 38 -12.50 17.58 8.76
N THR A 39 -12.40 18.81 8.23
CA THR A 39 -13.45 19.43 7.41
C THR A 39 -12.87 20.30 6.30
N GLY A 40 -13.65 20.56 5.25
CA GLY A 40 -13.27 21.46 4.16
C GLY A 40 -12.26 20.82 3.21
N ILE A 41 -11.30 21.62 2.73
CA ILE A 41 -10.32 21.19 1.71
C ILE A 41 -9.55 19.92 2.10
N PRO A 42 -9.05 19.74 3.34
CA PRO A 42 -8.39 18.49 3.74
C PRO A 42 -9.25 17.24 3.53
N LEU A 43 -10.57 17.34 3.73
CA LEU A 43 -11.48 16.22 3.53
C LEU A 43 -11.65 15.89 2.04
N GLU A 44 -11.67 16.91 1.18
CA GLU A 44 -11.72 16.72 -0.27
C GLU A 44 -10.41 16.12 -0.82
N ILE A 45 -9.26 16.48 -0.25
CA ILE A 45 -7.98 15.84 -0.60
C ILE A 45 -8.01 14.34 -0.27
N ILE A 46 -8.66 13.96 0.83
CA ILE A 46 -8.83 12.54 1.21
C ILE A 46 -9.76 11.83 0.21
N ARG A 47 -10.86 12.47 -0.22
CA ARG A 47 -11.67 11.91 -1.33
C ARG A 47 -10.84 11.71 -2.60
N TRP A 48 -9.97 12.67 -2.95
CA TRP A 48 -9.09 12.55 -4.13
C TRP A 48 -8.11 11.40 -4.00
N TYR A 49 -7.62 11.13 -2.79
CA TYR A 49 -6.82 9.93 -2.53
C TYR A 49 -7.63 8.66 -2.82
N GLY A 50 -8.88 8.59 -2.36
CA GLY A 50 -9.81 7.50 -2.70
C GLY A 50 -10.00 7.31 -4.21
N VAL A 51 -10.14 8.41 -4.97
CA VAL A 51 -10.22 8.36 -6.45
C VAL A 51 -8.97 7.73 -7.07
N GLN A 52 -7.78 8.07 -6.58
CA GLN A 52 -6.52 7.50 -7.07
C GLN A 52 -6.32 6.05 -6.62
N LEU A 53 -6.88 5.67 -5.48
CA LEU A 53 -6.77 4.31 -4.97
C LEU A 53 -7.56 3.30 -5.83
N VAL A 54 -8.72 3.69 -6.39
CA VAL A 54 -9.53 2.83 -7.27
C VAL A 54 -8.74 2.23 -8.46
N PRO A 55 -8.08 3.01 -9.33
CA PRO A 55 -7.31 2.45 -10.43
C PRO A 55 -6.10 1.64 -9.95
N LEU A 56 -5.47 2.02 -8.83
CA LEU A 56 -4.34 1.26 -8.27
C LEU A 56 -4.76 -0.14 -7.80
N VAL A 57 -5.87 -0.22 -7.06
CA VAL A 57 -6.49 -1.49 -6.64
C VAL A 57 -6.86 -2.34 -7.84
N TYR A 58 -7.43 -1.74 -8.88
CA TYR A 58 -7.77 -2.45 -10.12
C TYR A 58 -6.53 -3.03 -10.82
N LEU A 59 -5.43 -2.27 -10.90
CA LEU A 59 -4.19 -2.74 -11.50
C LEU A 59 -3.57 -3.89 -10.71
N GLU A 60 -3.57 -3.82 -9.39
CA GLU A 60 -3.09 -4.91 -8.53
C GLU A 60 -3.96 -6.16 -8.69
N PHE A 61 -5.28 -6.01 -8.57
CA PHE A 61 -6.24 -7.10 -8.71
C PHE A 61 -6.09 -7.82 -10.06
N THR A 62 -6.01 -7.06 -11.15
CA THR A 62 -5.87 -7.64 -12.49
C THR A 62 -4.53 -8.36 -12.67
N ALA A 63 -3.44 -7.83 -12.12
CA ALA A 63 -2.14 -8.51 -12.14
C ALA A 63 -2.17 -9.83 -11.35
N LEU A 64 -2.80 -9.85 -10.17
CA LEU A 64 -2.98 -11.04 -9.34
C LEU A 64 -3.86 -12.09 -10.04
N TRP A 65 -5.01 -11.66 -10.55
CA TRP A 65 -6.01 -12.50 -11.20
C TRP A 65 -5.47 -13.19 -12.45
N GLN A 66 -4.81 -12.42 -13.32
CA GLN A 66 -4.18 -12.92 -14.54
C GLN A 66 -2.89 -13.71 -14.27
N LYS A 67 -2.45 -13.77 -13.01
CA LYS A 67 -1.18 -14.39 -12.57
C LYS A 67 0.03 -13.84 -13.33
N ARG A 68 0.00 -12.56 -13.72
CA ARG A 68 1.08 -11.90 -14.44
C ARG A 68 2.12 -11.35 -13.48
N ASP A 69 3.11 -12.17 -13.16
CA ASP A 69 4.18 -11.83 -12.20
C ASP A 69 5.01 -10.61 -12.65
N ASP A 70 5.17 -10.40 -13.95
CA ASP A 70 5.82 -9.21 -14.52
C ASP A 70 5.09 -7.92 -14.18
N ARG A 71 3.77 -7.88 -14.38
CA ARG A 71 2.93 -6.72 -14.05
C ARG A 71 2.81 -6.53 -12.56
N LEU A 72 2.66 -7.63 -11.82
CA LEU A 72 2.57 -7.61 -10.37
C LEU A 72 3.86 -7.00 -9.77
N ALA A 73 5.03 -7.35 -10.28
CA ALA A 73 6.30 -6.77 -9.83
C ALA A 73 6.33 -5.23 -9.95
N TRP A 74 5.83 -4.69 -11.07
CA TRP A 74 5.75 -3.24 -11.26
C TRP A 74 4.78 -2.56 -10.28
N VAL A 75 3.60 -3.14 -10.09
CA VAL A 75 2.59 -2.61 -9.16
C VAL A 75 3.11 -2.65 -7.72
N LEU A 76 3.65 -3.79 -7.28
CA LEU A 76 4.21 -3.94 -5.94
C LEU A 76 5.43 -3.04 -5.73
N GLY A 77 6.23 -2.79 -6.77
CA GLY A 77 7.33 -1.83 -6.72
C GLY A 77 6.86 -0.40 -6.46
N ALA A 78 5.78 0.04 -7.13
CA ALA A 78 5.18 1.35 -6.90
C ALA A 78 4.59 1.47 -5.49
N PHE A 79 3.89 0.43 -5.02
CA PHE A 79 3.35 0.40 -3.66
C PHE A 79 4.43 0.39 -2.59
N LEU A 80 5.55 -0.29 -2.82
CA LEU A 80 6.68 -0.28 -1.87
C LEU A 80 7.27 1.13 -1.69
N ILE A 81 7.32 1.94 -2.75
CA ILE A 81 7.71 3.36 -2.65
C ILE A 81 6.70 4.11 -1.78
N GLY A 82 5.40 3.86 -2.00
CA GLY A 82 4.32 4.41 -1.17
C GLY A 82 4.45 4.05 0.31
N ASP A 83 4.70 2.78 0.63
CA ASP A 83 4.89 2.32 2.00
C ASP A 83 6.04 3.06 2.68
N PHE A 84 7.17 3.19 1.98
CA PHE A 84 8.35 3.85 2.53
C PHE A 84 8.07 5.32 2.81
N LEU A 85 7.42 6.04 1.89
CA LEU A 85 7.01 7.42 2.09
C LEU A 85 6.02 7.54 3.25
N GLN A 86 5.04 6.66 3.34
CA GLN A 86 4.04 6.69 4.42
C GLN A 86 4.68 6.45 5.79
N ILE A 87 5.59 5.46 5.91
CA ILE A 87 6.35 5.21 7.14
C ILE A 87 7.22 6.41 7.49
N LEU A 88 7.97 6.96 6.53
CA LEU A 88 8.86 8.10 6.74
C LEU A 88 8.08 9.33 7.22
N LEU A 89 6.99 9.68 6.55
CA LEU A 89 6.14 10.83 6.92
C LEU A 89 5.48 10.62 8.28
N THR A 90 5.07 9.39 8.59
CA THR A 90 4.52 9.04 9.90
C THR A 90 5.55 9.26 11.02
N VAL A 91 6.78 8.76 10.84
CA VAL A 91 7.86 8.94 11.82
C VAL A 91 8.19 10.42 12.02
N ASN A 92 8.32 11.18 10.92
CA ASN A 92 8.58 12.62 10.99
C ASN A 92 7.47 13.36 11.73
N TYR A 93 6.21 13.02 11.46
CA TYR A 93 5.07 13.61 12.14
C TYR A 93 5.10 13.36 13.65
N MET A 94 5.42 12.13 14.06
CA MET A 94 5.51 11.74 15.47
C MET A 94 6.64 12.45 16.21
N GLN A 95 7.79 12.62 15.56
CA GLN A 95 8.92 13.36 16.15
C GLN A 95 8.59 14.84 16.34
N ALA A 96 7.85 15.44 15.39
CA ALA A 96 7.42 16.83 15.47
C ALA A 96 6.30 17.07 16.50
N HIS A 97 5.48 16.05 16.80
CA HIS A 97 4.33 16.16 17.69
C HIS A 97 4.38 15.10 18.81
N PRO A 98 5.36 15.20 19.73
CA PRO A 98 5.48 14.27 20.84
C PRO A 98 4.23 14.35 21.72
N GLY A 99 3.69 13.19 22.10
CA GLY A 99 2.46 13.09 22.92
C GLY A 99 1.15 13.05 22.12
N THR A 100 1.20 12.97 20.79
CA THR A 100 0.00 12.69 19.98
C THR A 100 -0.64 11.38 20.43
N HIS A 101 -1.97 11.38 20.62
CA HIS A 101 -2.75 10.18 20.93
C HIS A 101 -3.03 9.38 19.66
N TRP A 102 -2.74 8.08 19.68
CA TRP A 102 -2.91 7.22 18.52
C TRP A 102 -4.26 6.54 18.62
N THR A 103 -5.07 6.69 17.58
CA THR A 103 -6.30 5.92 17.46
C THR A 103 -5.97 4.48 17.10
N PHE A 104 -6.90 3.56 17.37
CA PHE A 104 -6.74 2.17 16.96
C PHE A 104 -6.59 2.03 15.45
N GLY A 105 -7.38 2.76 14.65
CA GLY A 105 -7.31 2.75 13.19
C GLY A 105 -5.94 3.17 12.66
N PHE A 106 -5.32 4.17 13.29
CA PHE A 106 -3.96 4.60 12.96
C PHE A 106 -2.90 3.54 13.27
N VAL A 107 -2.96 2.92 14.45
CA VAL A 107 -2.03 1.84 14.82
C VAL A 107 -2.20 0.65 13.86
N PHE A 108 -3.44 0.26 13.60
CA PHE A 108 -3.77 -0.86 12.71
C PHE A 108 -3.24 -0.61 11.29
N SER A 109 -3.48 0.56 10.71
CA SER A 109 -3.00 0.88 9.36
C SER A 109 -1.47 0.88 9.28
N LEU A 110 -0.78 1.42 10.29
CA LEU A 110 0.68 1.40 10.33
C LEU A 110 1.23 -0.03 10.35
N VAL A 111 0.63 -0.91 11.16
CA VAL A 111 1.01 -2.34 11.21
C VAL A 111 0.77 -3.01 9.86
N VAL A 112 -0.38 -2.75 9.22
CA VAL A 112 -0.70 -3.27 7.88
C VAL A 112 0.36 -2.81 6.87
N VAL A 113 0.69 -1.53 6.82
CA VAL A 113 1.71 -0.99 5.90
C VAL A 113 3.07 -1.66 6.12
N VAL A 114 3.50 -1.85 7.36
CA VAL A 114 4.77 -2.54 7.65
C VAL A 114 4.74 -3.99 7.16
N VAL A 115 3.66 -4.74 7.43
CA VAL A 115 3.51 -6.13 6.98
C VAL A 115 3.51 -6.21 5.46
N LEU A 116 2.81 -5.30 4.78
CA LEU A 116 2.75 -5.27 3.32
C LEU A 116 4.12 -4.89 2.73
N ALA A 117 4.82 -3.89 3.27
CA ALA A 117 6.16 -3.51 2.83
C ALA A 117 7.14 -4.69 2.90
N VAL A 118 7.17 -5.42 4.02
CA VAL A 118 8.00 -6.63 4.19
C VAL A 118 7.60 -7.71 3.18
N THR A 119 6.30 -7.92 2.98
CA THR A 119 5.78 -8.92 2.03
C THR A 119 6.17 -8.58 0.59
N ARG A 120 6.09 -7.30 0.20
CA ARG A 120 6.49 -6.80 -1.13
C ARG A 120 7.99 -6.96 -1.35
N ILE A 121 8.82 -6.58 -0.38
CA ILE A 121 10.28 -6.79 -0.44
C ILE A 121 10.61 -8.27 -0.63
N TYR A 122 10.03 -9.15 0.18
CA TYR A 122 10.23 -10.59 0.08
C TYR A 122 9.85 -11.11 -1.31
N TRP A 123 8.68 -10.72 -1.81
CA TRP A 123 8.17 -11.17 -3.10
C TRP A 123 9.05 -10.68 -4.27
N LEU A 124 9.39 -9.39 -4.29
CA LEU A 124 10.19 -8.76 -5.35
C LEU A 124 11.61 -9.33 -5.42
N THR A 125 12.27 -9.51 -4.27
CA THR A 125 13.59 -10.14 -4.21
C THR A 125 13.55 -11.57 -4.72
N HIS A 126 12.52 -12.33 -4.36
CA HIS A 126 12.36 -13.70 -4.83
C HIS A 126 12.08 -13.75 -6.34
N TYR A 127 11.19 -12.90 -6.85
CA TYR A 127 10.88 -12.79 -8.28
C TYR A 127 12.12 -12.44 -9.11
N ARG A 128 12.91 -11.44 -8.68
CA ARG A 128 14.16 -11.07 -9.34
C ARG A 128 15.17 -12.22 -9.36
N THR A 129 15.30 -12.94 -8.25
CA THR A 129 16.18 -14.12 -8.17
C THR A 129 15.77 -15.21 -9.17
N GLN A 130 14.47 -15.44 -9.33
CA GLN A 130 13.95 -16.41 -10.30
C GLN A 130 14.23 -15.99 -11.74
N LEU A 131 13.98 -14.72 -12.08
CA LEU A 131 14.31 -14.16 -13.40
C LEU A 131 15.78 -14.35 -13.75
N THR A 132 16.68 -13.96 -12.84
CA THR A 132 18.13 -14.12 -13.00
C THR A 132 18.55 -15.58 -13.23
N ARG A 133 17.94 -16.54 -12.51
CA ARG A 133 18.23 -17.97 -12.69
C ARG A 133 17.69 -18.53 -14.01
N SER A 134 16.59 -17.99 -14.50
CA SER A 134 15.98 -18.41 -15.77
C SER A 134 16.67 -17.84 -17.01
N ASN A 135 17.51 -16.80 -16.87
CA ASN A 135 18.21 -16.17 -17.99
C ASN A 135 19.69 -15.83 -17.67
N PRO A 136 20.57 -16.84 -17.51
CA PRO A 136 21.97 -16.64 -17.17
C PRO A 136 22.82 -16.01 -18.31
N GLU A 137 22.37 -16.07 -19.56
CA GLU A 137 23.12 -15.58 -20.73
C GLU A 137 22.96 -14.07 -20.98
N GLY A 138 21.85 -13.47 -20.54
CA GLY A 138 21.60 -12.03 -20.68
C GLY A 138 22.46 -11.12 -19.79
N MET A 139 23.25 -11.67 -18.86
CA MET A 139 24.14 -10.90 -17.97
C MET A 139 25.63 -10.93 -18.40
N ARG A 140 25.97 -11.60 -19.51
CA ARG A 140 27.34 -11.58 -20.07
C ARG A 140 27.53 -10.54 -21.19
N GLY A 141 26.51 -9.73 -21.45
CA GLY A 141 26.46 -8.78 -22.56
C GLY A 141 26.50 -7.31 -22.15
N PHE A 142 27.20 -6.97 -21.07
CA PHE A 142 27.58 -5.59 -20.72
C PHE A 142 28.99 -5.58 -20.13
#